data_AF-A0A375J8Y6-F1
#
_entry.id   AF-A0A375J8Y6-F1
#
_cell.length_a   1.000
_cell.length_b   1.000
_cell.length_c   1.000
_cell.angle_alpha   90.00
_cell.angle_beta   90.00
_cell.angle_gamma   90.00
#
_symmetry.space_group_name_H-M   'P 1'
#
loop_
_entity.id
_entity.type
_entity.pdbx_description
1 polymer ?
#
loop_
_entity_poly.entity_id
_entity_poly.type
_entity_poly.pdbx_seq_one_letter_code
_entity_poly.pdbx_strand_id
1 'polypeptide(L)'
;MDHTLLSSLPWAAFGINRPGTGQHTAPSTPNWQEIDLYAALRDGLYVLEPTDWRLRLVVGEDLRAATGLRDYVADTPLNLVLVSRLTRLDETEEPLRQFYTALDTGYISQNV
;
A
#
# COMPACT_ATOMS: atom_id res chain seq x y z
N MET A 1 -3.20 -14.82 -11.46
CA MET A 1 -2.14 -14.74 -10.44
C MET A 1 -2.38 -15.85 -9.44
N ASP A 2 -1.33 -16.45 -8.89
CA ASP A 2 -1.48 -17.42 -7.80
C ASP A 2 -2.02 -16.72 -6.53
N HIS A 3 -2.94 -17.37 -5.82
CA HIS A 3 -3.57 -16.83 -4.62
C HIS A 3 -2.54 -16.67 -3.49
N THR A 4 -1.58 -17.59 -3.38
CA THR A 4 -0.52 -17.50 -2.36
C THR A 4 0.37 -16.30 -2.60
N LEU A 5 0.72 -16.03 -3.86
CA LEU A 5 1.47 -14.83 -4.24
C LEU A 5 0.67 -13.55 -3.94
N LEU A 6 -0.61 -13.49 -4.32
CA LEU A 6 -1.46 -12.32 -4.07
C LEU A 6 -1.68 -12.06 -2.57
N SER A 7 -1.61 -13.08 -1.72
CA SER A 7 -1.64 -12.92 -0.26
C SER A 7 -0.27 -12.50 0.29
N SER A 8 0.81 -13.16 -0.14
CA SER A 8 2.15 -12.97 0.45
C SER A 8 2.75 -11.61 0.11
N LEU A 9 2.48 -11.09 -1.08
CA LEU A 9 3.09 -9.85 -1.57
C LEU A 9 2.60 -8.60 -0.82
N PRO A 10 1.28 -8.36 -0.63
CA PRO A 10 0.79 -7.30 0.25
C PRO A 10 1.21 -7.48 1.72
N TRP A 11 1.36 -8.73 2.19
CA TRP A 11 1.83 -9.00 3.56
C TRP A 11 3.27 -8.53 3.73
N ALA A 12 4.14 -8.89 2.78
CA ALA A 12 5.54 -8.47 2.77
C ALA A 12 5.62 -6.93 2.72
N ALA A 13 4.88 -6.32 1.80
CA ALA A 13 4.83 -4.86 1.64
C ALA A 13 4.48 -4.15 2.97
N PHE A 14 3.29 -4.41 3.54
CA PHE A 14 2.83 -3.68 4.70
C PHE A 14 1.80 -4.43 5.57
N GLY A 15 2.00 -5.73 5.78
CA GLY A 15 1.19 -6.54 6.70
C GLY A 15 1.54 -6.32 8.17
N ILE A 16 0.61 -6.66 9.08
CA ILE A 16 0.88 -6.70 10.52
C ILE A 16 1.72 -7.94 10.85
N ASN A 17 2.90 -7.72 11.47
CA ASN A 17 3.79 -8.80 11.91
C ASN A 17 3.90 -8.90 13.44
N ARG A 18 3.34 -7.93 14.17
CA ARG A 18 3.26 -7.92 15.64
C ARG A 18 1.81 -7.69 16.06
N PRO A 19 0.96 -8.73 16.11
CA PRO A 19 -0.47 -8.58 16.37
C PRO A 19 -0.80 -7.89 17.71
N GLY A 20 0.03 -8.11 18.74
CA GLY A 20 -0.17 -7.48 20.06
C GLY A 20 0.02 -5.96 20.07
N THR A 21 0.72 -5.39 19.08
CA THR A 21 0.97 -3.95 18.97
C THR A 21 0.41 -3.34 17.68
N GLY A 22 -0.12 -4.16 16.78
CA GLY A 22 -0.58 -3.73 15.45
C GLY A 22 0.54 -3.19 14.56
N GLN A 23 1.80 -3.50 14.83
CA GLN A 23 2.91 -2.98 14.05
C GLN A 23 3.17 -3.82 12.78
N HIS A 24 3.71 -3.15 11.77
CA HIS A 24 3.82 -3.65 10.41
C HIS A 24 5.21 -4.21 10.05
N THR A 25 5.29 -4.86 8.89
CA THR A 25 6.53 -5.33 8.26
C THR A 25 7.48 -4.21 7.89
N ALA A 26 6.97 -3.05 7.46
CA ALA A 26 7.75 -1.84 7.27
C ALA A 26 7.52 -0.83 8.41
N PRO A 27 8.51 0.01 8.74
CA PRO A 27 8.31 1.13 9.65
C PRO A 27 7.45 2.23 9.00
N SER A 28 6.83 3.05 9.84
CA SER A 28 6.36 4.40 9.49
C SER A 28 6.80 5.34 10.62
N THR A 29 7.07 6.61 10.35
CA THR A 29 7.64 7.52 11.36
C THR A 29 6.58 8.51 11.85
N PRO A 30 6.28 8.62 13.17
CA PRO A 30 6.72 7.84 14.33
C PRO A 30 5.71 6.70 14.68
N ASN A 31 5.37 5.88 13.70
CA ASN A 31 4.28 4.89 13.67
C ASN A 31 2.91 5.49 13.29
N TRP A 32 2.88 6.45 12.36
CA TRP A 32 1.62 6.97 11.82
C TRP A 32 0.81 5.93 11.04
N GLN A 33 1.47 4.92 10.45
CA GLN A 33 0.83 3.87 9.65
C GLN A 33 -0.10 4.47 8.58
N GLU A 34 0.38 5.54 7.95
CA GLU A 34 -0.38 6.42 7.08
C GLU A 34 -0.55 5.88 5.67
N ILE A 35 0.29 4.92 5.28
CA ILE A 35 0.27 4.35 3.94
C ILE A 35 -0.86 3.34 3.81
N ASP A 36 -1.86 3.69 3.02
CA ASP A 36 -2.83 2.72 2.51
C ASP A 36 -2.22 2.01 1.28
N LEU A 37 -2.22 0.68 1.29
CA LEU A 37 -1.75 -0.14 0.18
C LEU A 37 -2.94 -0.55 -0.70
N TYR A 38 -2.99 -0.04 -1.92
CA TYR A 38 -3.97 -0.41 -2.92
C TYR A 38 -3.41 -1.44 -3.90
N ALA A 39 -4.28 -2.33 -4.37
CA ALA A 39 -3.99 -3.33 -5.38
C ALA A 39 -4.93 -3.10 -6.58
N ALA A 40 -4.38 -2.64 -7.70
CA ALA A 40 -5.11 -2.53 -8.96
C ALA A 40 -4.98 -3.85 -9.73
N LEU A 41 -6.09 -4.58 -9.82
CA LEU A 41 -6.25 -5.83 -10.56
C LEU A 41 -7.16 -5.60 -11.76
N ARG A 42 -7.23 -6.59 -12.65
CA ARG A 42 -8.11 -6.54 -13.83
C ARG A 42 -9.59 -6.36 -13.48
N ASP A 43 -10.03 -6.86 -12.34
CA ASP A 43 -11.43 -6.86 -11.92
C ASP A 43 -11.77 -5.72 -10.94
N GLY A 44 -10.80 -4.91 -10.53
CA GLY A 44 -11.05 -3.80 -9.64
C GLY A 44 -9.81 -3.23 -8.96
N LEU A 45 -10.04 -2.11 -8.28
CA LEU A 45 -9.13 -1.55 -7.30
C LEU A 45 -9.56 -1.98 -5.91
N TYR A 46 -8.60 -2.51 -5.16
CA TYR A 46 -8.80 -2.96 -3.78
C TYR A 46 -7.87 -2.19 -2.86
N VAL A 47 -8.24 -2.10 -1.59
CA VAL A 47 -7.36 -1.61 -0.53
C VAL A 47 -7.15 -2.70 0.52
N LEU A 48 -5.91 -2.84 0.99
CA LEU A 48 -5.57 -3.75 2.06
C LEU A 48 -6.14 -3.24 3.40
N GLU A 49 -6.88 -4.10 4.08
CA GLU A 49 -7.27 -3.91 5.48
C GLU A 49 -6.47 -4.91 6.32
N PRO A 50 -5.32 -4.49 6.87
CA PRO A 50 -4.33 -5.41 7.44
C PRO A 50 -4.80 -6.05 8.75
N THR A 51 -5.67 -5.38 9.51
CA THR A 51 -6.29 -5.91 10.75
C THR A 51 -7.20 -7.10 10.47
N ASP A 52 -8.02 -7.01 9.43
CA ASP A 52 -8.94 -8.08 9.00
C ASP A 52 -8.27 -9.05 8.01
N TRP A 53 -7.03 -8.76 7.62
CA TRP A 53 -6.26 -9.45 6.60
C TRP A 53 -7.07 -9.72 5.33
N ARG A 54 -7.64 -8.66 4.74
CA ARG A 54 -8.46 -8.75 3.52
C ARG A 54 -8.20 -7.62 2.53
N LEU A 55 -8.51 -7.89 1.26
CA LEU A 55 -8.61 -6.88 0.22
C LEU A 55 -10.07 -6.46 0.08
N ARG A 56 -10.38 -5.21 0.46
CA ARG A 56 -11.73 -4.65 0.27
C ARG A 56 -11.83 -3.97 -1.09
N LEU A 57 -12.85 -4.32 -1.86
CA LEU A 57 -13.15 -3.64 -3.13
C LEU A 57 -13.43 -2.15 -2.90
N VAL A 58 -12.80 -1.30 -3.70
CA VAL A 58 -12.99 0.15 -3.72
C VAL A 58 -13.81 0.53 -4.95
N VAL A 59 -13.40 0.05 -6.12
CA VAL A 59 -14.11 0.24 -7.38
C VAL A 59 -13.93 -0.98 -8.28
N GLY A 60 -15.00 -1.43 -8.94
CA GLY A 60 -15.01 -2.58 -9.85
C GLY A 60 -14.60 -2.23 -11.27
N GLU A 61 -13.51 -1.46 -11.42
CA GLU A 61 -12.97 -1.01 -12.70
C GLU A 61 -11.48 -1.36 -12.81
N ASP A 62 -11.03 -1.71 -14.01
CA ASP A 62 -9.61 -1.95 -14.29
C ASP A 62 -8.85 -0.64 -14.38
N LEU A 63 -8.22 -0.25 -13.27
CA LEU A 63 -7.45 0.99 -13.18
C LEU A 63 -5.95 0.82 -13.42
N ARG A 64 -5.47 -0.36 -13.85
CA ARG A 64 -4.03 -0.63 -14.02
C ARG A 64 -3.36 0.37 -14.96
N ALA A 65 -4.02 0.76 -16.06
CA ALA A 65 -3.52 1.76 -17.00
C ALA A 65 -3.34 3.16 -16.38
N ALA A 66 -4.05 3.48 -15.30
CA ALA A 66 -3.99 4.79 -14.64
C ALA A 66 -2.88 4.87 -13.57
N THR A 67 -2.21 3.77 -13.24
CA THR A 67 -1.22 3.74 -12.14
C THR A 67 0.21 4.03 -12.60
N GLY A 68 0.44 4.40 -13.86
CA GLY A 68 1.77 4.71 -14.37
C GLY A 68 1.76 5.40 -15.72
N LEU A 69 2.93 5.92 -16.11
CA LEU A 69 3.09 6.71 -17.35
C LEU A 69 3.45 5.88 -18.58
N ARG A 70 3.74 4.59 -18.41
CA ARG A 70 4.21 3.72 -19.49
C ARG A 70 3.12 2.72 -19.84
N ASP A 71 2.96 2.47 -21.14
CA ASP A 71 1.87 1.63 -21.65
C ASP A 71 1.91 0.20 -21.10
N TYR A 72 3.10 -0.34 -20.81
CA TYR A 72 3.26 -1.68 -20.23
C TYR A 72 2.64 -1.83 -18.82
N VAL A 73 2.32 -0.73 -18.14
CA VAL A 73 1.71 -0.76 -16.80
C VAL A 73 0.27 -1.29 -16.84
N ALA A 74 -0.42 -1.17 -17.99
CA ALA A 74 -1.75 -1.74 -18.20
C ALA A 74 -1.72 -3.28 -18.36
N ASP A 75 -0.58 -3.83 -18.80
CA ASP A 75 -0.44 -5.26 -19.13
C ASP A 75 -0.03 -6.11 -17.93
N THR A 76 0.44 -5.50 -16.84
CA THR A 76 0.87 -6.22 -15.62
C THR A 76 -0.33 -6.88 -14.93
N PRO A 77 -0.17 -8.03 -14.27
CA PRO A 77 -1.30 -8.69 -13.60
C PRO A 77 -1.77 -7.97 -12.32
N LEU A 78 -0.96 -7.06 -11.76
CA LEU A 78 -1.22 -6.29 -10.54
C LEU A 78 -0.32 -5.05 -10.53
N ASN A 79 -0.87 -3.91 -10.13
CA ASN A 79 -0.09 -2.75 -9.70
C ASN A 79 -0.38 -2.44 -8.23
N LEU A 80 0.67 -2.38 -7.41
CA LEU A 80 0.56 -1.85 -6.05
C LEU A 80 0.66 -0.32 -6.10
N VAL A 81 -0.24 0.36 -5.40
CA VAL A 81 -0.26 1.82 -5.28
C VAL A 81 -0.19 2.18 -3.80
N LEU A 82 0.86 2.90 -3.40
CA LEU A 82 1.09 3.32 -2.03
C LEU A 82 0.56 4.75 -1.88
N VAL A 83 -0.43 4.93 -1.00
CA VAL A 83 -1.10 6.23 -0.82
C VAL A 83 -0.88 6.70 0.60
N SER A 84 -0.17 7.81 0.78
CA SER A 84 -0.07 8.45 2.09
C SER A 84 -1.36 9.19 2.43
N ARG A 85 -2.02 8.77 3.51
CA ARG A 85 -3.16 9.49 4.10
C ARG A 85 -2.66 10.61 4.98
N LEU A 86 -2.53 11.79 4.41
CA LEU A 86 -2.08 12.99 5.13
C LEU A 86 -2.95 13.33 6.35
N THR A 87 -4.20 12.89 6.38
CA THR A 87 -5.11 13.06 7.54
C THR A 87 -4.75 12.20 8.76
N ARG A 88 -3.82 11.24 8.64
CA ARG A 88 -3.29 10.42 9.75
C ARG A 88 -2.01 10.98 10.37
N LEU A 89 -1.43 12.01 9.75
CA LEU A 89 -0.21 12.66 10.24
C LEU A 89 -0.55 13.68 11.30
N ASP A 90 0.39 13.92 12.20
CA ASP A 90 0.28 14.98 13.20
C ASP A 90 0.62 16.37 12.61
N GLU A 91 0.76 17.36 13.50
CA GLU A 91 1.05 18.76 13.17
C GLU A 91 2.51 19.00 12.74
N THR A 92 3.28 17.96 12.41
CA THR A 92 4.60 18.07 11.78
C THR A 92 4.53 18.99 10.55
N GLU A 93 5.57 19.81 10.36
CA GLU A 93 5.66 20.73 9.23
C GLU A 93 5.55 20.01 7.89
N GLU A 94 4.88 20.64 6.92
CA GLU A 94 4.56 20.02 5.63
C GLU A 94 5.78 19.44 4.90
N PRO A 95 6.93 20.13 4.78
CA PRO A 95 8.10 19.56 4.10
C PRO A 95 8.61 18.29 4.78
N LEU A 96 8.51 18.24 6.11
CA LEU A 96 8.96 17.10 6.90
C LEU A 96 7.97 15.92 6.79
N ARG A 97 6.66 16.20 6.75
CA ARG A 97 5.63 15.18 6.44
C ARG A 97 5.82 14.59 5.05
N GLN A 98 6.07 15.42 4.04
CA GLN A 98 6.34 14.94 2.68
C GLN A 98 7.61 14.07 2.65
N PHE A 99 8.66 14.48 3.35
CA PHE A 99 9.90 13.70 3.46
C PHE A 99 9.67 12.33 4.10
N TYR A 100 9.02 12.28 5.27
CA TYR A 100 8.78 11.01 5.97
C TYR A 100 7.85 10.08 5.21
N THR A 101 6.75 10.59 4.66
CA THR A 101 5.82 9.76 3.90
C THR A 101 6.46 9.21 2.62
N ALA A 102 7.33 9.97 1.95
CA ALA A 102 8.13 9.46 0.85
C ALA A 102 9.10 8.36 1.31
N LEU A 103 9.77 8.55 2.45
CA LEU A 103 10.67 7.54 3.02
C LEU A 103 9.92 6.25 3.40
N ASP A 104 8.76 6.38 4.02
CA ASP A 104 7.91 5.26 4.45
C ASP A 104 7.38 4.47 3.24
N THR A 105 6.97 5.14 2.15
CA THR A 105 6.68 4.44 0.88
C THR A 105 7.91 3.73 0.31
N GLY A 106 9.10 4.31 0.47
CA GLY A 106 10.37 3.69 0.09
C GLY A 106 10.61 2.37 0.82
N TYR A 107 10.50 2.36 2.16
CA TYR A 107 10.66 1.15 2.96
C TYR A 107 9.64 0.06 2.59
N ILE A 108 8.37 0.43 2.39
CA ILE A 108 7.31 -0.51 1.98
C ILE A 108 7.59 -1.08 0.59
N SER A 109 7.98 -0.23 -0.37
CA SER A 109 8.28 -0.68 -1.73
C SER A 109 9.47 -1.62 -1.80
N GLN A 110 10.48 -1.44 -0.93
CA GLN A 110 11.68 -2.25 -0.90
C GLN A 110 11.44 -3.67 -0.33
N ASN A 111 10.33 -3.89 0.39
CA ASN A 111 9.91 -5.23 0.83
C ASN A 111 9.35 -6.08 -0.33
N VAL A 112 9.03 -5.49 -1.48
CA VAL A 112 8.43 -6.13 -2.66
C VAL A 112 9.49 -6.31 -3.74
#